data_AF-A0A522QFE0-F1
#
_entry.id   AF-A0A522QFE0-F1
#
_cell.length_a   1.000
_cell.length_b   1.000
_cell.length_c   1.000
_cell.angle_alpha   90.00
_cell.angle_beta   90.00
_cell.angle_gamma   90.00
#
_symmetry.space_group_name_H-M   'P 1'
#
loop_
_entity.id
_entity.type
_entity.pdbx_description
1 polymer ?
#
loop_
_entity_poly.entity_id
_entity_poly.type
_entity_poly.pdbx_seq_one_letter_code
_entity_poly.pdbx_strand_id
1 'polypeptide(L)'
;MRSIHELRMDIEARIRSGRIEEAVDIASRWLAKADCDGLQSLLADDAGGAPPRLRTLFADLLTCYPHLLIGCPVLIHAQRGVAAPGSNSPRAEFSLPRARVDLHPPMNGLDFLGWAGIVLQPPARVLRDARAPRKIPWNVISAAVAIFKRSVDDAVDPEAESRVSVGWWGELFTSALAQANVSLSAHRLLPYPQAVEAAQWLQQIIAGNDRAGSSHLFLTDADAAALKRDVALFRVDE
;
A
#
# COMPACT_ATOMS: atom_id res chain seq x y z
N MET A 1 11.69 24.73 -10.35
CA MET A 1 10.53 23.91 -9.92
C MET A 1 9.59 24.83 -9.19
N ARG A 2 8.27 24.81 -9.47
CA ARG A 2 7.30 25.59 -8.69
C ARG A 2 7.37 25.15 -7.23
N SER A 3 7.12 26.07 -6.29
CA SER A 3 7.00 25.66 -4.89
C SER A 3 5.76 24.77 -4.72
N ILE A 4 5.76 23.91 -3.69
CA ILE A 4 4.61 23.03 -3.39
C ILE A 4 3.36 23.86 -3.10
N HIS A 5 3.53 25.01 -2.44
CA HIS A 5 2.45 25.95 -2.17
C HIS A 5 1.86 26.56 -3.47
N GLU A 6 2.71 27.01 -4.40
CA GLU A 6 2.26 27.53 -5.70
C GLU A 6 1.51 26.46 -6.49
N LEU A 7 2.04 25.23 -6.54
CA LEU A 7 1.39 24.12 -7.23
C LEU A 7 0.00 23.86 -6.66
N ARG A 8 -0.10 23.78 -5.33
CA ARG A 8 -1.36 23.56 -4.62
C ARG A 8 -2.39 24.63 -4.96
N MET A 9 -2.01 25.91 -4.83
CA MET A 9 -2.90 27.04 -5.15
C MET A 9 -3.37 27.02 -6.61
N ASP A 10 -2.48 26.65 -7.54
CA ASP A 10 -2.75 26.62 -8.98
C ASP A 10 -3.74 25.50 -9.37
N ILE A 11 -3.59 24.33 -8.75
CA ILE A 11 -4.52 23.20 -8.91
C ILE A 11 -5.88 23.55 -8.30
N GLU A 12 -5.89 24.09 -7.07
CA GLU A 12 -7.13 24.46 -6.38
C GLU A 12 -7.90 25.56 -7.11
N ALA A 13 -7.23 26.55 -7.69
CA ALA A 13 -7.87 27.59 -8.50
C ALA A 13 -8.55 27.01 -9.74
N ARG A 14 -7.94 26.01 -10.39
CA ARG A 14 -8.53 25.31 -11.53
C ARG A 14 -9.73 24.47 -11.15
N ILE A 15 -9.62 23.70 -10.07
CA ILE A 15 -10.75 22.93 -9.53
C ILE A 15 -11.93 23.85 -9.20
N ARG A 16 -11.68 25.00 -8.56
CA ARG A 16 -12.73 25.98 -8.23
C ARG A 16 -13.37 26.62 -9.46
N SER A 17 -12.62 26.80 -10.54
CA SER A 17 -13.11 27.37 -11.81
C SER A 17 -13.68 26.33 -12.78
N GLY A 18 -13.83 25.07 -12.36
CA GLY A 18 -14.36 23.98 -13.21
C GLY A 18 -13.39 23.47 -14.27
N ARG A 19 -12.13 23.92 -14.27
CA ARG A 19 -11.09 23.50 -15.22
C ARG A 19 -10.40 22.21 -14.75
N ILE A 20 -11.18 21.13 -14.63
CA ILE A 20 -10.74 19.86 -14.04
C ILE A 20 -9.64 19.19 -14.87
N GLU A 21 -9.76 19.18 -16.20
CA GLU A 21 -8.77 18.58 -17.10
C GLU A 21 -7.39 19.25 -16.96
N GLU A 22 -7.35 20.57 -16.85
CA GLU A 22 -6.09 21.30 -16.61
C GLU A 22 -5.49 20.97 -15.24
N ALA A 23 -6.33 20.81 -14.21
CA ALA A 23 -5.89 20.43 -12.87
C ALA A 23 -5.27 19.02 -12.88
N VAL A 24 -5.93 18.08 -13.56
CA VAL A 24 -5.47 16.70 -13.78
C VAL A 24 -4.15 16.68 -14.53
N ASP A 25 -4.00 17.43 -15.62
CA ASP A 25 -2.77 17.48 -16.41
C ASP A 25 -1.59 18.04 -15.58
N ILE A 26 -1.79 19.15 -14.86
CA ILE A 26 -0.74 19.74 -14.00
C ILE A 26 -0.34 18.76 -12.90
N ALA A 27 -1.31 18.17 -12.21
CA ALA A 27 -1.05 17.23 -11.12
C ALA A 27 -0.34 15.96 -11.63
N SER A 28 -0.79 15.39 -12.75
CA SER A 28 -0.19 14.21 -13.38
C SER A 28 1.26 14.47 -13.80
N ARG A 29 1.53 15.60 -14.48
CA ARG A 29 2.89 15.97 -14.91
C ARG A 29 3.82 16.21 -13.72
N TRP A 30 3.28 16.73 -12.62
CA TRP A 30 4.05 16.90 -11.40
C TRP A 30 4.32 15.55 -10.70
N LEU A 31 3.31 14.68 -10.55
CA LEU A 31 3.45 13.34 -9.96
C LEU A 31 4.49 12.48 -10.68
N ALA A 32 4.60 12.60 -11.99
CA ALA A 32 5.61 11.90 -12.79
C ALA A 32 7.06 12.24 -12.39
N LYS A 33 7.28 13.38 -11.70
CA LYS A 33 8.59 13.88 -11.30
C LYS A 33 8.75 14.01 -9.79
N ALA A 34 7.67 13.89 -9.03
CA ALA A 34 7.67 14.07 -7.59
C ALA A 34 8.49 12.96 -6.89
N ASP A 35 9.09 13.30 -5.77
CA ASP A 35 9.58 12.35 -4.79
C ASP A 35 8.52 12.09 -3.72
N CYS A 36 8.85 11.25 -2.73
CA CYS A 36 7.92 10.93 -1.65
C CYS A 36 7.66 12.16 -0.77
N ASP A 37 8.71 12.91 -0.45
CA ASP A 37 8.65 14.04 0.47
C ASP A 37 7.77 15.15 -0.11
N GLY A 38 7.92 15.46 -1.40
CA GLY A 38 7.07 16.42 -2.10
C GLY A 38 5.60 16.02 -2.12
N LEU A 39 5.28 14.73 -2.30
CA LEU A 39 3.91 14.22 -2.24
C LEU A 39 3.32 14.34 -0.84
N GLN A 40 4.09 13.98 0.19
CA GLN A 40 3.67 14.12 1.57
C GLN A 40 3.45 15.58 1.93
N SER A 41 4.38 16.47 1.60
CA SER A 41 4.26 17.90 1.84
C SER A 41 3.08 18.54 1.10
N LEU A 42 2.73 18.05 -0.10
CA LEU A 42 1.57 18.55 -0.84
C LEU A 42 0.25 18.17 -0.16
N LEU A 43 0.20 16.99 0.46
CA LEU A 43 -0.97 16.45 1.14
C LEU A 43 -1.03 16.83 2.62
N ALA A 44 0.09 17.30 3.20
CA ALA A 44 0.22 17.66 4.60
C ALA A 44 -0.70 18.83 5.01
N ASP A 45 -1.08 18.81 6.29
CA ASP A 45 -2.19 19.56 6.88
C ASP A 45 -1.72 20.81 7.65
N ASP A 46 -0.71 21.53 7.14
CA ASP A 46 -0.20 22.70 7.85
C ASP A 46 -1.12 23.92 7.60
N ALA A 47 -1.94 24.21 8.62
CA ALA A 47 -2.87 25.35 8.77
C ALA A 47 -4.23 25.27 8.02
N GLY A 48 -4.78 24.07 7.83
CA GLY A 48 -6.17 23.89 7.34
C GLY A 48 -6.39 22.79 6.31
N GLY A 49 -5.40 21.91 6.11
CA GLY A 49 -5.55 20.69 5.32
C GLY A 49 -5.50 20.90 3.82
N ALA A 50 -5.00 19.90 3.10
CA ALA A 50 -5.34 19.77 1.68
C ALA A 50 -6.87 19.77 1.57
N PRO A 51 -7.49 20.64 0.74
CA PRO A 51 -8.94 20.67 0.62
C PRO A 51 -9.46 19.29 0.16
N PRO A 52 -10.65 18.86 0.58
CA PRO A 52 -11.19 17.54 0.22
C PRO A 52 -11.10 17.23 -1.28
N ARG A 53 -11.38 18.24 -2.13
CA ARG A 53 -11.30 18.08 -3.60
C ARG A 53 -9.89 17.81 -4.12
N LEU A 54 -8.87 18.40 -3.49
CA LEU A 54 -7.47 18.13 -3.82
C LEU A 54 -7.11 16.71 -3.42
N ARG A 55 -7.53 16.27 -2.23
CA ARG A 55 -7.33 14.89 -1.76
C ARG A 55 -7.98 13.89 -2.70
N THR A 56 -9.23 14.12 -3.11
CA THR A 56 -9.94 13.27 -4.08
C THR A 56 -9.19 13.20 -5.40
N LEU A 57 -8.77 14.34 -5.97
CA LEU A 57 -8.00 14.35 -7.21
C LEU A 57 -6.72 13.52 -7.09
N PHE A 58 -5.94 13.69 -6.01
CA PHE A 58 -4.73 12.91 -5.82
C PHE A 58 -5.02 11.44 -5.52
N ALA A 59 -6.09 11.11 -4.79
CA ALA A 59 -6.52 9.74 -4.60
C ALA A 59 -6.81 9.05 -5.95
N ASP A 60 -7.53 9.72 -6.84
CA ASP A 60 -7.86 9.22 -8.17
C ASP A 60 -6.59 9.05 -9.03
N LEU A 61 -5.71 10.05 -9.05
CA LEU A 61 -4.47 10.02 -9.82
C LEU A 61 -3.48 8.94 -9.33
N LEU A 62 -3.39 8.76 -8.00
CA LEU A 62 -2.54 7.73 -7.40
C LEU A 62 -3.11 6.32 -7.63
N THR A 63 -4.43 6.22 -7.76
CA THR A 63 -5.14 4.95 -7.99
C THR A 63 -5.13 4.56 -9.46
N CYS A 64 -5.18 5.49 -10.41
CA CYS A 64 -5.48 5.18 -11.81
C CYS A 64 -4.40 5.59 -12.84
N TYR A 65 -3.11 5.66 -12.48
CA TYR A 65 -2.08 6.01 -13.46
C TYR A 65 -0.83 5.11 -13.46
N PRO A 66 -0.40 4.54 -14.62
CA PRO A 66 -1.13 4.35 -15.89
C PRO A 66 -2.12 3.16 -15.85
N HIS A 67 -2.25 2.51 -14.70
CA HIS A 67 -3.14 1.36 -14.48
C HIS A 67 -3.84 1.53 -13.13
N LEU A 68 -4.96 0.82 -12.95
CA LEU A 68 -5.66 0.78 -11.68
C LEU A 68 -4.82 0.00 -10.65
N LEU A 69 -4.16 0.73 -9.75
CA LEU A 69 -3.35 0.19 -8.67
C LEU A 69 -4.21 -0.06 -7.43
N ILE A 70 -4.20 -1.32 -7.01
CA ILE A 70 -4.87 -1.79 -5.82
C ILE A 70 -3.78 -2.26 -4.84
N GLY A 71 -3.93 -1.94 -3.57
CA GLY A 71 -3.09 -2.45 -2.51
C GLY A 71 -3.87 -3.35 -1.56
N CYS A 72 -3.19 -4.32 -0.96
CA CYS A 72 -3.65 -4.98 0.25
C CYS A 72 -2.69 -4.59 1.38
N PRO A 73 -3.15 -3.89 2.43
CA PRO A 73 -2.35 -3.72 3.63
C PRO A 73 -2.17 -5.09 4.29
N VAL A 74 -0.93 -5.41 4.68
CA VAL A 74 -0.57 -6.70 5.25
C VAL A 74 0.26 -6.50 6.50
N LEU A 75 -0.13 -7.18 7.59
CA LEU A 75 0.77 -7.41 8.73
C LEU A 75 1.49 -8.73 8.53
N ILE A 76 2.80 -8.70 8.73
CA ILE A 76 3.66 -9.85 8.49
C ILE A 76 4.54 -10.06 9.71
N HIS A 77 4.54 -11.27 10.23
CA HIS A 77 5.47 -11.74 11.22
C HIS A 77 6.22 -12.95 10.65
N ALA A 78 7.52 -12.79 10.44
CA ALA A 78 8.37 -13.88 9.99
C ALA A 78 9.27 -14.32 11.15
N GLN A 79 9.13 -15.59 11.53
CA GLN A 79 10.03 -16.27 12.46
C GLN A 79 10.98 -17.16 11.67
N ARG A 80 12.23 -17.28 12.12
CA ARG A 80 13.19 -18.18 11.49
C ARG A 80 12.73 -19.62 11.66
N GLY A 81 12.67 -20.37 10.55
CA GLY A 81 12.51 -21.81 10.61
C GLY A 81 13.75 -22.47 11.22
N VAL A 82 13.63 -23.71 11.68
CA VAL A 82 14.79 -24.53 12.04
C VAL A 82 15.63 -24.69 10.78
N ALA A 83 16.79 -24.02 10.74
CA ALA A 83 17.63 -24.00 9.55
C ALA A 83 18.02 -25.43 9.16
N ALA A 84 17.87 -25.77 7.87
CA ALA A 84 18.50 -26.97 7.33
C ALA A 84 20.02 -26.87 7.59
N PRO A 85 20.67 -27.94 8.10
CA PRO A 85 22.10 -27.91 8.36
C PRO A 85 22.86 -27.59 7.06
N GLY A 86 23.64 -26.50 7.07
CA GLY A 86 24.43 -26.05 5.90
C GLY A 86 24.02 -24.69 5.30
N SER A 87 22.99 -24.01 5.82
CA SER A 87 22.64 -22.66 5.37
C SER A 87 23.72 -21.65 5.81
N ASN A 88 24.56 -21.21 4.87
CA ASN A 88 25.51 -20.11 5.06
C ASN A 88 24.82 -18.86 5.63
N SER A 89 25.48 -18.25 6.62
CA SER A 89 25.19 -17.00 7.35
C SER A 89 23.72 -16.54 7.41
N PRO A 90 23.11 -16.48 8.62
CA PRO A 90 21.70 -16.10 8.74
C PRO A 90 21.50 -14.67 8.23
N ARG A 91 20.68 -14.50 7.19
CA ARG A 91 20.31 -13.18 6.68
C ARG A 91 19.74 -12.34 7.83
N ALA A 92 20.16 -11.08 7.92
CA ALA A 92 19.70 -10.15 8.95
C ALA A 92 18.18 -9.90 8.88
N GLU A 93 17.56 -10.09 7.71
CA GLU A 93 16.16 -9.79 7.45
C GLU A 93 15.51 -10.91 6.62
N PHE A 94 14.19 -11.04 6.75
CA PHE A 94 13.37 -11.88 5.90
C PHE A 94 13.05 -11.14 4.60
N SER A 95 13.20 -11.82 3.45
CA SER A 95 12.84 -11.25 2.16
C SER A 95 11.44 -11.71 1.77
N LEU A 96 10.53 -10.75 1.54
CA LEU A 96 9.19 -11.05 1.06
C LEU A 96 9.25 -11.70 -0.33
N PRO A 97 8.36 -12.66 -0.61
CA PRO A 97 8.34 -13.36 -1.90
C PRO A 97 8.03 -12.40 -3.04
N ARG A 98 8.65 -12.62 -4.19
CA ARG A 98 8.37 -11.85 -5.41
C ARG A 98 7.27 -12.54 -6.22
N ALA A 99 6.67 -11.80 -7.13
CA ALA A 99 5.86 -12.39 -8.19
C ALA A 99 6.69 -13.44 -8.95
N ARG A 100 6.11 -14.63 -9.14
CA ARG A 100 6.72 -15.73 -9.90
C ARG A 100 5.95 -15.90 -11.21
N VAL A 101 6.64 -16.38 -12.24
CA VAL A 101 6.06 -16.61 -13.57
C VAL A 101 5.01 -17.74 -13.54
N ASP A 102 5.17 -18.70 -12.63
CA ASP A 102 4.32 -19.87 -12.46
C ASP A 102 3.20 -19.67 -11.43
N LEU A 103 3.14 -18.51 -10.77
CA LEU A 103 2.09 -18.23 -9.80
C LEU A 103 0.83 -17.80 -10.55
N HIS A 104 -0.27 -18.51 -10.31
CA HIS A 104 -1.56 -18.14 -10.88
C HIS A 104 -1.99 -16.75 -10.36
N PRO A 105 -2.79 -15.98 -11.12
CA PRO A 105 -3.29 -14.69 -10.65
C PRO A 105 -4.10 -14.85 -9.35
N PRO A 106 -3.99 -13.92 -8.38
CA PRO A 106 -4.76 -13.93 -7.13
C PRO A 106 -6.27 -14.01 -7.36
N MET A 107 -6.75 -13.44 -8.46
CA MET A 107 -8.11 -13.57 -8.98
C MET A 107 -8.13 -13.12 -10.45
N ASN A 108 -9.29 -13.24 -11.10
CA ASN A 108 -9.46 -12.77 -12.47
C ASN A 108 -9.20 -11.27 -12.58
N GLY A 109 -8.38 -10.87 -13.56
CA GLY A 109 -8.08 -9.46 -13.82
C GLY A 109 -7.24 -8.76 -12.75
N LEU A 110 -6.65 -9.47 -11.78
CA LEU A 110 -5.75 -8.90 -10.77
C LEU A 110 -4.38 -9.56 -10.84
N ASP A 111 -3.34 -8.77 -11.11
CA ASP A 111 -1.96 -9.22 -11.18
C ASP A 111 -1.18 -8.75 -9.96
N PHE A 112 -0.48 -9.66 -9.27
CA PHE A 112 0.43 -9.29 -8.20
C PHE A 112 1.74 -8.73 -8.75
N LEU A 113 2.09 -7.50 -8.35
CA LEU A 113 3.30 -6.81 -8.78
C LEU A 113 4.46 -6.94 -7.79
N GLY A 114 4.15 -7.17 -6.51
CA GLY A 114 5.14 -7.24 -5.44
C GLY A 114 4.75 -6.40 -4.23
N TRP A 115 5.74 -5.86 -3.51
CA TRP A 115 5.52 -5.24 -2.21
C TRP A 115 6.00 -3.79 -2.16
N ALA A 116 5.16 -2.89 -1.67
CA ALA A 116 5.52 -1.52 -1.33
C ALA A 116 5.67 -1.35 0.18
N GLY A 117 6.33 -0.24 0.54
CA GLY A 117 6.38 0.21 1.93
C GLY A 117 5.15 0.97 2.34
N ILE A 118 5.13 1.35 3.61
CA ILE A 118 4.05 2.13 4.22
C ILE A 118 4.21 3.63 3.96
N VAL A 119 5.20 4.06 3.19
CA VAL A 119 5.34 5.48 2.80
C VAL A 119 4.63 5.66 1.46
N LEU A 120 3.75 6.66 1.35
CA LEU A 120 3.05 6.96 0.11
C LEU A 120 4.05 7.41 -0.96
N GLN A 121 3.98 6.81 -2.14
CA GLN A 121 4.88 7.11 -3.24
C GLN A 121 4.09 7.39 -4.53
N PRO A 122 4.66 8.15 -5.47
CA PRO A 122 4.09 8.27 -6.80
C PRO A 122 4.02 6.90 -7.52
N PRO A 123 2.99 6.65 -8.36
CA PRO A 123 2.76 5.33 -8.96
C PRO A 123 3.95 4.76 -9.74
N ALA A 124 4.67 5.60 -10.49
CA ALA A 124 5.86 5.18 -11.23
C ALA A 124 6.95 4.60 -10.31
N ARG A 125 7.09 5.17 -9.11
CA ARG A 125 8.03 4.67 -8.09
C ARG A 125 7.52 3.37 -7.47
N VAL A 126 6.23 3.27 -7.17
CA VAL A 126 5.61 2.04 -6.66
C VAL A 126 5.83 0.87 -7.62
N LEU A 127 5.56 1.08 -8.91
CA LEU A 127 5.72 0.05 -9.94
C LEU A 127 7.16 -0.45 -10.07
N ARG A 128 8.13 0.45 -9.89
CA ARG A 128 9.55 0.12 -9.89
C ARG A 128 9.94 -0.62 -8.61
N ASP A 129 9.58 -0.06 -7.46
CA ASP A 129 10.02 -0.53 -6.15
C ASP A 129 9.33 -1.86 -5.78
N ALA A 130 8.09 -2.10 -6.22
CA ALA A 130 7.36 -3.36 -6.01
C ALA A 130 8.09 -4.58 -6.60
N ARG A 131 8.84 -4.38 -7.69
CA ARG A 131 9.64 -5.45 -8.34
C ARG A 131 10.91 -5.80 -7.56
N ALA A 132 11.37 -4.90 -6.69
CA ALA A 132 12.54 -5.14 -5.87
C ALA A 132 12.18 -6.04 -4.68
N PRO A 133 13.10 -6.89 -4.19
CA PRO A 133 12.88 -7.67 -2.99
C PRO A 133 12.70 -6.73 -1.78
N ARG A 134 11.50 -6.75 -1.18
CA ARG A 134 11.25 -6.06 0.08
C ARG A 134 11.71 -6.94 1.24
N LYS A 135 12.37 -6.32 2.22
CA LYS A 135 12.86 -7.00 3.40
C LYS A 135 12.14 -6.49 4.65
N ILE A 136 11.93 -7.39 5.61
CA ILE A 136 11.38 -7.09 6.92
C ILE A 136 12.24 -7.72 8.02
N PRO A 137 12.31 -7.12 9.22
CA PRO A 137 13.01 -7.71 10.35
C PRO A 137 12.42 -9.06 10.75
N TRP A 138 13.28 -9.96 11.22
CA TRP A 138 12.85 -11.22 11.85
C TRP A 138 12.23 -10.96 13.23
N ASN A 139 11.27 -11.79 13.62
CA ASN A 139 10.64 -11.79 14.95
C ASN A 139 10.02 -10.43 15.35
N VAL A 140 9.68 -9.61 14.36
CA VAL A 140 9.04 -8.31 14.55
C VAL A 140 7.87 -8.23 13.59
N ILE A 141 6.70 -7.87 14.11
CA ILE A 141 5.53 -7.64 13.27
C ILE A 141 5.76 -6.36 12.46
N SER A 142 5.72 -6.49 11.15
CA SER A 142 5.93 -5.41 10.20
C SER A 142 4.71 -5.22 9.31
N ALA A 143 4.38 -3.98 9.00
CA ALA A 143 3.39 -3.66 7.99
C ALA A 143 4.02 -3.50 6.60
N ALA A 144 3.33 -3.96 5.57
CA ALA A 144 3.67 -3.77 4.17
C ALA A 144 2.40 -3.61 3.33
N VAL A 145 2.55 -3.22 2.07
CA VAL A 145 1.44 -3.20 1.12
C VAL A 145 1.75 -4.15 -0.01
N ALA A 146 0.95 -5.19 -0.19
CA ALA A 146 0.98 -6.00 -1.39
C ALA A 146 0.33 -5.20 -2.53
N ILE A 147 1.05 -5.02 -3.63
CA ILE A 147 0.62 -4.19 -4.76
C ILE A 147 0.11 -5.09 -5.87
N PHE A 148 -1.05 -4.72 -6.38
CA PHE A 148 -1.71 -5.37 -7.47
C PHE A 148 -2.04 -4.38 -8.58
N LYS A 149 -2.02 -4.87 -9.82
CA LYS A 149 -2.52 -4.17 -10.98
C LYS A 149 -3.83 -4.82 -11.39
N ARG A 150 -4.89 -4.01 -11.51
CA ARG A 150 -6.16 -4.47 -12.06
C ARG A 150 -6.22 -4.20 -13.57
N SER A 151 -6.63 -5.22 -14.33
CA SER A 151 -6.95 -5.12 -15.74
C SER A 151 -8.21 -4.25 -15.91
N VAL A 152 -8.16 -3.30 -16.85
CA VAL A 152 -9.28 -2.38 -17.11
C VAL A 152 -10.38 -3.07 -17.93
N ASP A 153 -10.03 -4.12 -18.66
CA ASP A 153 -10.93 -4.85 -19.56
C ASP A 153 -11.75 -5.93 -18.84
N ASP A 154 -11.35 -6.30 -17.61
CA ASP A 154 -12.04 -7.30 -16.80
C ASP A 154 -12.97 -6.61 -15.79
N ALA A 155 -14.26 -6.61 -16.12
CA ALA A 155 -15.33 -6.15 -15.24
C ALA A 155 -15.49 -7.11 -14.04
N VAL A 156 -14.56 -7.05 -13.09
CA VAL A 156 -14.73 -7.71 -11.78
C VAL A 156 -15.77 -6.94 -10.99
N ASP A 157 -16.78 -7.65 -10.51
CA ASP A 157 -17.79 -7.12 -9.59
C ASP A 157 -17.09 -6.53 -8.34
N PRO A 158 -17.24 -5.22 -8.08
CA PRO A 158 -16.58 -4.55 -6.96
C PRO A 158 -17.01 -5.06 -5.58
N GLU A 159 -18.14 -5.77 -5.46
CA GLU A 159 -18.58 -6.38 -4.21
C GLU A 159 -18.15 -7.84 -4.04
N ALA A 160 -17.96 -8.59 -5.14
CA ALA A 160 -17.78 -10.04 -5.08
C ALA A 160 -16.42 -10.49 -4.51
N GLU A 161 -15.36 -9.70 -4.65
CA GLU A 161 -14.03 -10.14 -4.23
C GLU A 161 -13.17 -9.00 -3.64
N SER A 162 -13.55 -8.55 -2.45
CA SER A 162 -12.78 -7.56 -1.69
C SER A 162 -11.50 -8.12 -1.04
N ARG A 163 -11.20 -9.42 -1.24
CA ARG A 163 -10.10 -10.14 -0.58
C ARG A 163 -9.45 -11.15 -1.52
N VAL A 164 -8.13 -11.27 -1.41
CA VAL A 164 -7.36 -12.33 -2.05
C VAL A 164 -7.51 -13.62 -1.26
N SER A 165 -7.62 -14.76 -1.94
CA SER A 165 -7.81 -16.06 -1.29
C SER A 165 -6.63 -16.44 -0.39
N VAL A 166 -6.90 -17.13 0.73
CA VAL A 166 -5.87 -17.64 1.64
C VAL A 166 -4.94 -18.63 0.93
N GLY A 167 -5.49 -19.44 0.02
CA GLY A 167 -4.72 -20.40 -0.78
C GLY A 167 -3.64 -19.72 -1.63
N TRP A 168 -3.99 -18.60 -2.27
CA TRP A 168 -3.04 -17.85 -3.09
C TRP A 168 -1.88 -17.28 -2.27
N TRP A 169 -2.15 -16.75 -1.07
CA TRP A 169 -1.07 -16.33 -0.16
C TRP A 169 -0.15 -17.49 0.21
N GLY A 170 -0.72 -18.67 0.49
CA GLY A 170 0.06 -19.88 0.76
C GLY A 170 0.99 -20.25 -0.41
N GLU A 171 0.48 -20.20 -1.64
CA GLU A 171 1.27 -20.47 -2.84
C GLU A 171 2.39 -19.43 -3.06
N LEU A 172 2.10 -18.14 -2.85
CA LEU A 172 3.09 -17.07 -2.94
C LEU A 172 4.24 -17.29 -1.94
N PHE A 173 3.91 -17.69 -0.71
CA PHE A 173 4.90 -17.89 0.37
C PHE A 173 5.56 -19.27 0.37
N THR A 174 5.11 -20.23 -0.46
CA THR A 174 5.61 -21.62 -0.45
C THR A 174 7.14 -21.72 -0.51
N SER A 175 7.80 -20.92 -1.37
CA SER A 175 9.27 -20.91 -1.45
C SER A 175 9.96 -20.29 -0.24
N ALA A 176 9.28 -19.42 0.49
CA ALA A 176 9.78 -18.77 1.69
C ALA A 176 9.58 -19.61 2.96
N LEU A 177 8.58 -20.51 2.98
CA LEU A 177 8.29 -21.39 4.11
C LEU A 177 9.43 -22.36 4.43
N ALA A 178 10.30 -22.67 3.46
CA ALA A 178 11.50 -23.46 3.70
C ALA A 178 12.50 -22.78 4.67
N GLN A 179 12.39 -21.47 4.88
CA GLN A 179 13.32 -20.66 5.68
C GLN A 179 12.64 -19.99 6.89
N ALA A 180 11.30 -19.96 6.92
CA ALA A 180 10.55 -19.16 7.86
C ALA A 180 9.18 -19.75 8.17
N ASN A 181 8.76 -19.60 9.43
CA ASN A 181 7.35 -19.65 9.78
C ASN A 181 6.78 -18.24 9.59
N VAL A 182 5.82 -18.07 8.69
CA VAL A 182 5.25 -16.76 8.36
C VAL A 182 3.80 -16.72 8.77
N SER A 183 3.47 -15.77 9.64
CA SER A 183 2.09 -15.37 9.92
C SER A 183 1.79 -14.08 9.16
N LEU A 184 0.65 -14.04 8.47
CA LEU A 184 0.21 -12.86 7.74
C LEU A 184 -1.26 -12.54 8.04
N SER A 185 -1.56 -11.24 8.16
CA SER A 185 -2.93 -10.73 8.09
C SER A 185 -3.07 -9.97 6.78
N ALA A 186 -4.07 -10.34 5.97
CA ALA A 186 -4.39 -9.65 4.72
C ALA A 186 -5.86 -9.23 4.77
N HIS A 187 -6.07 -7.92 4.91
CA HIS A 187 -7.36 -7.39 5.36
C HIS A 187 -8.39 -7.30 4.22
N ARG A 188 -8.03 -6.50 3.21
CA ARG A 188 -8.91 -6.11 2.10
C ARG A 188 -8.08 -5.55 0.97
N LEU A 189 -8.58 -5.69 -0.24
CA LEU A 189 -8.14 -4.91 -1.39
C LEU A 189 -8.71 -3.49 -1.27
N LEU A 190 -7.83 -2.50 -1.30
CA LEU A 190 -8.14 -1.08 -1.25
C LEU A 190 -7.42 -0.39 -2.41
N PRO A 191 -7.95 0.72 -2.97
CA PRO A 191 -7.15 1.63 -3.77
C PRO A 191 -5.79 1.92 -3.12
N TYR A 192 -4.73 1.95 -3.93
CA TYR A 192 -3.34 2.07 -3.47
C TYR A 192 -3.10 3.11 -2.35
N PRO A 193 -3.53 4.38 -2.47
CA PRO A 193 -3.27 5.37 -1.42
C PRO A 193 -3.91 5.00 -0.06
N GLN A 194 -5.09 4.38 -0.10
CA GLN A 194 -5.81 3.92 1.09
C GLN A 194 -5.12 2.70 1.71
N ALA A 195 -4.63 1.78 0.87
CA ALA A 195 -3.87 0.63 1.35
C ALA A 195 -2.56 1.04 2.06
N VAL A 196 -1.88 2.08 1.58
CA VAL A 196 -0.70 2.64 2.25
C VAL A 196 -1.05 3.23 3.60
N GLU A 197 -2.09 4.06 3.65
CA GLU A 197 -2.53 4.65 4.91
C GLU A 197 -2.99 3.59 5.91
N ALA A 198 -3.69 2.54 5.45
CA ALA A 198 -4.06 1.40 6.28
C ALA A 198 -2.82 0.71 6.86
N ALA A 199 -1.78 0.47 6.05
CA ALA A 199 -0.56 -0.16 6.52
C ALA A 199 0.22 0.72 7.52
N GLN A 200 0.23 2.05 7.33
CA GLN A 200 0.78 2.99 8.33
C GLN A 200 0.04 2.87 9.66
N TRP A 201 -1.28 2.85 9.60
CA TRP A 201 -2.13 2.80 10.78
C TRP A 201 -1.96 1.48 11.54
N LEU A 202 -1.94 0.35 10.83
CA LEU A 202 -1.64 -0.96 11.40
C LEU A 202 -0.27 -0.96 12.11
N GLN A 203 0.76 -0.38 11.49
CA GLN A 203 2.09 -0.26 12.10
C GLN A 203 2.08 0.57 13.39
N GLN A 204 1.28 1.64 13.44
CA GLN A 204 1.13 2.50 14.62
C GLN A 204 0.40 1.77 15.75
N ILE A 205 -0.67 1.03 15.45
CA ILE A 205 -1.40 0.24 16.46
C ILE A 205 -0.48 -0.81 17.09
N ILE A 206 0.32 -1.52 16.28
CA ILE A 206 1.30 -2.50 16.78
C ILE A 206 2.34 -1.83 17.68
N ALA A 207 2.78 -0.62 17.33
CA ALA A 207 3.71 0.16 18.14
C ALA A 207 3.10 0.70 19.45
N GLY A 208 1.83 0.39 19.76
CA GLY A 208 1.13 0.89 20.94
C GLY A 208 0.60 2.31 20.81
N ASN A 209 0.70 2.91 19.62
CA ASN A 209 0.24 4.25 19.33
C ASN A 209 -1.22 4.25 18.85
N ASP A 210 -2.11 3.74 19.71
CA ASP A 210 -3.55 3.61 19.40
C ASP A 210 -4.29 4.97 19.34
N ARG A 211 -3.56 6.06 19.62
CA ARG A 211 -3.99 7.47 19.57
C ARG A 211 -3.59 8.19 18.28
N ALA A 212 -3.02 7.51 17.29
CA ALA A 212 -2.64 8.16 16.05
C ALA A 212 -3.87 8.58 15.23
N GLY A 213 -4.27 9.85 15.43
CA GLY A 213 -4.88 10.75 14.46
C GLY A 213 -6.29 10.41 13.98
N SER A 214 -7.28 11.10 14.51
CA SER A 214 -8.66 11.19 13.98
C SER A 214 -8.78 11.90 12.62
N SER A 215 -7.70 12.00 11.85
CA SER A 215 -7.68 12.60 10.51
C SER A 215 -7.05 11.60 9.56
N HIS A 216 -7.92 10.89 8.85
CA HIS A 216 -7.52 10.02 7.75
C HIS A 216 -7.47 10.85 6.45
N LEU A 217 -6.39 10.69 5.68
CA LEU A 217 -6.23 11.32 4.37
C LEU A 217 -7.12 10.66 3.32
N PHE A 218 -7.25 9.33 3.38
CA PHE A 218 -7.94 8.51 2.39
C PHE A 218 -8.83 7.42 3.01
N LEU A 219 -8.52 6.90 4.20
CA LEU A 219 -9.32 5.89 4.88
C LEU A 219 -10.66 6.44 5.40
N THR A 220 -11.67 5.58 5.39
CA THR A 220 -12.93 5.86 6.09
C THR A 220 -12.85 5.37 7.54
N ASP A 221 -13.69 5.92 8.42
CA ASP A 221 -13.82 5.45 9.80
C ASP A 221 -14.22 3.97 9.88
N ALA A 222 -15.00 3.49 8.90
CA ALA A 222 -15.40 2.09 8.80
C ALA A 222 -14.21 1.18 8.49
N ASP A 223 -13.32 1.60 7.58
CA ASP A 223 -12.09 0.86 7.26
C ASP A 223 -11.16 0.83 8.48
N ALA A 224 -11.02 1.96 9.18
CA ALA A 224 -10.26 2.02 10.43
C ALA A 224 -10.84 1.06 11.49
N ALA A 225 -12.15 1.09 11.72
CA ALA A 225 -12.78 0.17 12.68
C ALA A 225 -12.62 -1.32 12.31
N ALA A 226 -12.57 -1.65 11.02
CA ALA A 226 -12.27 -3.01 10.55
C ALA A 226 -10.82 -3.40 10.83
N LEU A 227 -9.86 -2.55 10.45
CA LEU A 227 -8.42 -2.78 10.66
C LEU A 227 -8.07 -3.00 12.15
N LYS A 228 -8.70 -2.27 13.08
CA LYS A 228 -8.51 -2.44 14.53
C LYS A 228 -8.87 -3.84 15.02
N ARG A 229 -10.00 -4.37 14.55
CA ARG A 229 -10.45 -5.73 14.91
C ARG A 229 -9.46 -6.78 14.42
N ASP A 230 -8.92 -6.59 13.23
CA ASP A 230 -7.99 -7.55 12.65
C ASP A 230 -6.61 -7.55 13.34
N VAL A 231 -6.14 -6.40 13.84
CA VAL A 231 -4.92 -6.37 14.68
C VAL A 231 -5.12 -7.17 15.97
N ALA A 232 -6.30 -7.07 16.59
CA ALA A 232 -6.61 -7.84 17.79
C ALA A 232 -6.55 -9.35 17.55
N LEU A 233 -6.91 -9.80 16.34
CA LEU A 233 -6.82 -11.21 15.92
C LEU A 233 -5.40 -11.64 15.53
N PHE A 234 -4.54 -10.71 15.10
CA PHE A 234 -3.17 -11.00 14.68
C PHE A 234 -2.16 -11.09 15.84
N ARG A 235 -2.52 -10.59 17.04
CA ARG A 235 -1.72 -10.80 18.24
C ARG A 235 -1.76 -12.29 18.60
N VAL A 236 -0.84 -13.04 18.01
CA VAL A 236 -0.52 -14.42 18.37
C VAL A 236 -0.11 -14.41 19.84
N ASP A 237 -0.74 -15.27 20.64
CA ASP A 237 -0.39 -15.48 22.05
C ASP A 237 1.14 -15.57 22.21
N GLU A 238 1.70 -14.70 23.07
CA GLU A 238 3.12 -14.74 23.47
C GLU A 238 3.48 -16.06 24.17
#